data_AF-A0A6V7JS39-F1
#
_entry.id   AF-A0A6V7JS39-F1
#
_cell.length_a   1.000
_cell.length_b   1.000
_cell.length_c   1.000
_cell.angle_alpha   90.00
_cell.angle_beta   90.00
_cell.angle_gamma   90.00
#
_symmetry.space_group_name_H-M   'P 1'
#
loop_
_entity.id
_entity.type
_entity.pdbx_description
1 polymer ?
#
loop_
_entity_poly.entity_id
_entity_poly.type
_entity_poly.pdbx_seq_one_letter_code
_entity_poly.pdbx_strand_id
1 'polypeptide(L)' 'NPTPEITEDLPVKWKPVRTDELEYLLINNPQDIKMSKGLFKERLQFWKSLPCKA' A
#
# COMPACT_ATOMS: atom_id res chain seq x y z
N ASN A 1 6.52 -12.72 -5.03
CA ASN A 1 5.94 -11.76 -5.99
C ASN A 1 4.46 -12.05 -6.09
N PRO A 2 3.57 -11.25 -5.50
CA PRO A 2 2.12 -11.53 -5.44
C PRO A 2 1.42 -11.47 -6.81
N THR A 3 1.98 -10.72 -7.75
CA THR A 3 1.47 -10.58 -9.13
C THR A 3 2.61 -10.92 -10.09
N PRO A 4 2.88 -12.22 -10.31
CA PRO A 4 3.98 -12.65 -11.17
C PRO A 4 3.81 -12.18 -12.62
N GLU A 5 2.58 -12.20 -13.10
CA GLU A 5 2.18 -11.87 -14.47
C GLU A 5 1.21 -10.69 -14.47
N ILE A 6 1.15 -9.95 -15.59
CA ILE A 6 0.17 -8.89 -15.83
C ILE A 6 -0.89 -9.48 -16.77
N THR A 7 -2.14 -9.48 -16.34
CA THR A 7 -3.27 -10.03 -17.09
C THR A 7 -4.34 -8.95 -17.32
N GLU A 8 -5.34 -9.22 -18.15
CA GLU A 8 -6.47 -8.30 -18.34
C GLU A 8 -7.24 -8.06 -17.03
N ASP A 9 -7.40 -9.10 -16.19
CA ASP A 9 -8.07 -9.01 -14.89
C ASP A 9 -7.23 -8.30 -13.82
N LEU A 10 -5.91 -8.29 -13.98
CA LEU A 10 -4.97 -7.63 -13.07
C LEU A 10 -3.90 -6.87 -13.84
N PRO A 11 -4.25 -5.70 -14.40
CA PRO A 11 -3.38 -4.96 -15.32
C PRO A 11 -2.26 -4.19 -14.60
N VAL A 12 -1.99 -4.50 -13.33
CA VAL A 12 -1.00 -3.81 -12.50
C VAL A 12 -0.09 -4.80 -11.78
N LYS A 13 1.20 -4.48 -11.78
CA LYS A 13 2.19 -5.21 -11.00
C LYS A 13 2.27 -4.67 -9.57
N TRP A 14 2.02 -5.53 -8.59
CA TRP A 14 2.24 -5.25 -7.18
C TRP A 14 3.73 -5.19 -6.87
N LYS A 15 4.23 -3.98 -6.66
CA LYS A 15 5.63 -3.74 -6.29
C LYS A 15 5.81 -3.79 -4.77
N PRO A 16 6.94 -4.32 -4.27
CA PRO A 16 7.26 -4.28 -2.85
C PRO A 16 7.44 -2.84 -2.37
N VAL A 17 7.26 -2.63 -1.06
CA VAL A 17 7.54 -1.34 -0.41
C VAL A 17 9.05 -1.07 -0.46
N ARG A 18 9.43 0.11 -0.94
CA ARG A 18 10.83 0.57 -1.07
C ARG A 18 11.10 1.91 -0.40
N THR A 19 10.04 2.61 0.03
CA THR A 19 10.13 3.95 0.61
C THR A 19 9.31 4.05 1.90
N ASP A 20 9.55 5.11 2.69
CA ASP A 20 8.73 5.45 3.86
C ASP A 20 7.36 6.04 3.48
N GLU A 21 6.98 5.97 2.21
CA GLU A 21 5.70 6.50 1.72
C GLU A 21 4.52 5.56 2.00
N LEU A 22 4.74 4.39 2.63
CA LEU A 22 3.70 3.40 2.92
C LEU A 22 3.02 2.93 1.63
N GLU A 23 3.83 2.47 0.66
CA GLU A 23 3.35 1.98 -0.63
C GLU A 23 2.46 0.74 -0.45
N TYR A 24 1.36 0.66 -1.20
CA TYR A 24 0.43 -0.46 -1.16
C TYR A 24 -0.28 -0.63 -2.50
N LEU A 25 -0.89 -1.80 -2.70
CA LEU A 25 -1.82 -2.01 -3.80
C LEU A 25 -3.24 -1.64 -3.33
N LEU A 26 -3.83 -0.61 -3.92
CA LEU A 26 -5.23 -0.28 -3.71
C LEU A 26 -6.09 -1.22 -4.56
N ILE A 27 -6.99 -1.94 -3.90
CA ILE A 27 -8.05 -2.75 -4.53
C ILE A 27 -9.37 -2.06 -4.20
N ASN A 28 -9.82 -1.15 -5.07
CA ASN A 28 -11.03 -0.37 -4.84
C ASN A 28 -12.26 -1.06 -5.46
N ASN A 29 -12.15 -1.43 -6.74
CA ASN A 29 -13.12 -2.22 -7.50
C ASN A 29 -12.39 -2.93 -8.66
N PRO A 30 -13.04 -3.84 -9.42
CA PRO A 30 -12.37 -4.61 -10.48
C PRO A 30 -11.70 -3.77 -11.57
N GLN A 31 -12.14 -2.52 -11.79
CA GLN A 31 -11.59 -1.60 -12.79
C GLN A 31 -10.59 -0.58 -12.19
N ASP A 32 -10.43 -0.53 -10.87
CA ASP A 32 -9.55 0.40 -10.16
C ASP A 32 -8.65 -0.36 -9.17
N ILE A 33 -7.66 -1.05 -9.75
CA ILE A 33 -6.57 -1.68 -9.03
C ILE A 33 -5.28 -0.95 -9.40
N LYS A 34 -4.60 -0.33 -8.43
CA LYS A 34 -3.39 0.46 -8.69
C LYS A 34 -2.45 0.52 -7.49
N MET A 35 -1.18 0.79 -7.75
CA MET A 35 -0.25 1.16 -6.69
C MET A 35 -0.61 2.55 -6.15
N SER A 36 -0.63 2.68 -4.84
CA SER A 36 -0.88 3.91 -4.12
C SER A 36 0.06 4.01 -2.91
N LYS A 37 -0.01 5.13 -2.18
CA LYS A 37 0.85 5.42 -1.04
C LYS A 37 0.14 6.27 0.01
N GLY A 38 0.69 6.27 1.22
CA GLY A 38 0.29 7.18 2.29
C GLY A 38 -1.06 6.87 2.93
N LEU A 39 -1.56 5.64 2.85
CA LEU A 39 -2.82 5.25 3.47
C LEU A 39 -2.78 5.54 4.98
N PHE A 40 -3.64 6.45 5.43
CA PHE A 40 -3.72 6.90 6.82
C PHE A 40 -2.37 7.31 7.44
N LYS A 41 -1.47 7.91 6.64
CA LYS A 41 -0.12 8.27 7.09
C LYS A 41 -0.14 9.07 8.39
N GLU A 42 -1.01 10.06 8.51
CA GLU A 42 -1.15 10.89 9.72
C GLU A 42 -1.54 10.07 10.95
N ARG A 43 -2.48 9.14 10.82
CA ARG A 43 -2.88 8.25 11.92
C ARG A 43 -1.72 7.36 12.35
N LEU A 44 -0.97 6.82 11.39
CA LEU A 44 0.23 6.02 11.70
C LEU A 44 1.28 6.85 12.44
N GLN A 45 1.53 8.09 12.00
CA GLN A 45 2.47 8.99 12.68
C GLN A 45 2.01 9.31 14.10
N PHE A 46 0.70 9.55 14.30
CA PHE A 46 0.13 9.72 15.63
C PHE A 46 0.42 8.52 16.53
N TRP A 47 0.10 7.30 16.07
CA TRP A 47 0.34 6.08 16.87
C TRP A 47 1.83 5.86 17.18
N LYS A 48 2.73 6.15 16.23
CA LYS A 48 4.19 6.10 16.45
C LYS A 48 4.69 7.12 17.47
N SER A 49 4.00 8.25 17.61
CA SER A 49 4.39 9.31 18.53
C SER A 49 4.00 9.05 19.98
N LEU A 50 3.08 8.10 20.22
CA LEU A 50 2.65 7.79 21.58
C LEU A 50 3.80 7.11 22.34
N PRO A 51 4.10 7.55 23.57
CA PRO A 51 5.12 6.90 24.38
C PRO A 51 4.62 5.49 24.75
N CYS A 52 5.37 4.46 24.35
CA CYS A 52 5.21 3.13 24.94
C CYS A 52 5.59 3.25 26.42
N LYS A 53 4.61 3.16 27.33
CA LYS A 53 4.93 2.87 28.73
C LYS A 53 5.39 1.42 28.78
N ALA A 54 6.70 1.24 28.98
CA ALA A 54 7.32 -0.05 29.27
C ALA A 54 6.78 -0.65 30.57
#